data_AF-A0AAV7BJB6-F1
#
_entry.id   AF-A0AAV7BJB6-F1
#
_cell.length_a   1.000
_cell.length_b   1.000
_cell.length_c   1.000
_cell.angle_alpha   90.00
_cell.angle_beta   90.00
_cell.angle_gamma   90.00
#
_symmetry.space_group_name_H-M   'P 1'
#
loop_
_entity.id
_entity.type
_entity.pdbx_description
1 polymer ?
#
loop_
_entity_poly.entity_id
_entity_poly.type
_entity_poly.pdbx_seq_one_letter_code
_entity_poly.pdbx_strand_id
1 'polypeptide(L)'
;MVGWGYMRDADIRGAPYDWRKAPNENTEYFEALQKLIETMYEEYRSPVVLIAHSMGNLYTLYFLNHQRQDWKDKYIHSFVALGAPWGGVAKTLRVLASGDNNRIPVISSLRIRDQQRSAVSTSWLLPYNNTWSTEKVFVTTPNANYTLKDYPNFYRDIGFKEGWIMRKETESLISSLTPPGVTVHCLYGTEVDTPDSFQYDSFPDKDPNIIYGPGDGTVNIESALQCRKWIGLQKQAVYLVELPGNEHIAMLSNVTTISYIKKVLLGV
;
A
#
# COMPACT_ATOMS: atom_id res chain seq x y z
N MET A 1 11.09 -7.56 -18.59
CA MET A 1 12.31 -6.75 -18.37
C MET A 1 13.57 -7.42 -18.90
N VAL A 2 13.97 -8.64 -18.46
CA VAL A 2 15.16 -9.29 -19.05
C VAL A 2 15.02 -9.54 -20.56
N GLY A 3 13.86 -10.01 -21.02
CA GLY A 3 13.56 -10.08 -22.46
C GLY A 3 13.48 -8.73 -23.18
N TRP A 4 13.67 -7.61 -22.49
CA TRP A 4 13.76 -6.26 -23.05
C TRP A 4 15.19 -5.68 -23.00
N GLY A 5 16.17 -6.45 -22.50
CA GLY A 5 17.58 -6.03 -22.42
C GLY A 5 18.12 -5.76 -21.02
N TYR A 6 17.27 -5.75 -19.98
CA TYR A 6 17.73 -5.57 -18.60
C TYR A 6 18.49 -6.81 -18.07
N MET A 7 19.45 -6.59 -17.19
CA MET A 7 20.23 -7.60 -16.49
C MET A 7 19.99 -7.55 -14.97
N ARG A 8 19.58 -8.69 -14.40
CA ARG A 8 19.36 -8.83 -12.95
C ARG A 8 20.61 -8.48 -12.17
N ASP A 9 20.41 -7.83 -11.02
CA ASP A 9 21.47 -7.37 -10.11
C ASP A 9 22.40 -6.30 -10.71
N ALA A 10 22.05 -5.77 -11.87
CA ALA A 10 22.76 -4.71 -12.58
C ALA A 10 21.84 -3.50 -12.81
N ASP A 11 21.20 -3.37 -13.97
CA ASP A 11 20.31 -2.26 -14.31
C ASP A 11 18.85 -2.47 -13.84
N ILE A 12 18.55 -3.65 -13.28
CA ILE A 12 17.35 -3.92 -12.49
C ILE A 12 17.73 -4.58 -11.17
N ARG A 13 17.41 -3.90 -10.05
CA ARG A 13 17.75 -4.33 -8.69
C ARG A 13 16.53 -4.32 -7.79
N GLY A 14 16.43 -5.32 -6.92
CA GLY A 14 15.42 -5.36 -5.88
C GLY A 14 15.86 -4.57 -4.64
N ALA A 15 14.91 -3.94 -3.96
CA ALA A 15 15.12 -3.29 -2.66
C ALA A 15 14.20 -3.95 -1.61
N PRO A 16 14.51 -5.18 -1.15
CA PRO A 16 13.70 -5.85 -0.13
C PRO A 16 13.90 -5.18 1.24
N TYR A 17 12.86 -5.24 2.07
CA TYR A 17 12.85 -4.71 3.43
C TYR A 17 12.07 -5.63 4.38
N ASP A 18 12.18 -5.40 5.68
CA ASP A 18 11.32 -6.05 6.66
C ASP A 18 9.91 -5.45 6.61
N TRP A 19 9.04 -6.10 5.84
CA TRP A 19 7.66 -5.67 5.60
C TRP A 19 6.74 -5.83 6.81
N ARG A 20 7.21 -6.45 7.91
CA ARG A 20 6.46 -6.53 9.17
C ARG A 20 6.42 -5.19 9.89
N LYS A 21 7.43 -4.35 9.65
CA LYS A 21 7.61 -3.03 10.25
C LYS A 21 6.94 -1.93 9.43
N ALA A 22 6.79 -0.76 10.04
CA ALA A 22 6.48 0.49 9.34
C ALA A 22 7.76 1.31 9.06
N PRO A 23 7.70 2.38 8.23
CA PRO A 23 8.89 3.13 7.84
C PRO A 23 9.75 3.66 8.99
N ASN A 24 9.14 4.04 10.12
CA ASN A 24 9.84 4.56 11.30
C ASN A 24 10.85 3.57 11.92
N GLU A 25 10.76 2.28 11.61
CA GLU A 25 11.68 1.25 12.12
C GLU A 25 12.59 0.65 11.03
N ASN A 26 12.65 1.30 9.86
CA ASN A 26 13.37 0.83 8.66
C ASN A 26 14.38 1.88 8.13
N THR A 27 14.99 2.67 9.02
CA THR A 27 15.95 3.72 8.64
C THR A 27 17.12 3.19 7.80
N GLU A 28 17.75 2.08 8.21
CA GLU A 28 18.88 1.47 7.47
C GLU A 28 18.49 1.06 6.05
N TYR A 29 17.24 0.62 5.84
CA TYR A 29 16.72 0.30 4.52
C TYR A 29 16.66 1.55 3.62
N PHE A 30 16.22 2.69 4.15
CA PHE A 30 16.12 3.93 3.37
C PHE A 30 17.50 4.50 3.02
N GLU A 31 18.47 4.38 3.92
CA GLU A 31 19.87 4.73 3.64
C GLU A 31 20.47 3.83 2.55
N ALA A 32 20.23 2.52 2.62
CA ALA A 32 20.65 1.57 1.61
C ALA A 32 19.96 1.80 0.26
N LEU A 33 18.66 2.12 0.26
CA LEU A 33 17.89 2.46 -0.95
C LEU A 33 18.43 3.72 -1.61
N GLN A 34 18.70 4.78 -0.84
CA GLN A 34 19.30 6.00 -1.37
C GLN A 34 20.65 5.71 -2.03
N LYS A 35 21.54 4.98 -1.33
CA LYS A 35 22.85 4.60 -1.86
C LYS A 35 22.76 3.72 -3.11
N LEU A 36 21.78 2.81 -3.16
CA LEU A 36 21.53 1.96 -4.31
C LEU A 36 21.16 2.79 -5.54
N ILE A 37 20.24 3.75 -5.37
CA ILE A 37 19.80 4.66 -6.42
C ILE A 37 20.96 5.50 -6.94
N GLU A 38 21.74 6.10 -6.05
CA GLU A 38 22.93 6.89 -6.40
C GLU A 38 23.97 6.03 -7.14
N THR A 39 24.21 4.80 -6.68
CA THR A 39 25.14 3.86 -7.34
C THR A 39 24.67 3.51 -8.76
N MET A 40 23.40 3.19 -8.93
CA MET A 40 22.83 2.88 -10.26
C MET A 40 22.93 4.09 -11.19
N TYR A 41 22.70 5.31 -10.68
CA TYR A 41 22.87 6.53 -11.45
C TYR A 41 24.31 6.73 -11.91
N GLU A 42 25.30 6.52 -11.02
CA GLU A 42 26.71 6.67 -11.37
C GLU A 42 27.18 5.59 -12.36
N GLU A 43 26.65 4.38 -12.27
CA GLU A 43 27.01 3.27 -13.16
C GLU A 43 26.39 3.41 -14.56
N TYR A 44 25.11 3.76 -14.64
CA TYR A 44 24.35 3.79 -15.91
C TYR A 44 24.10 5.20 -16.44
N ARG A 45 24.54 6.24 -15.72
CA ARG A 45 24.46 7.66 -16.11
C ARG A 45 23.05 8.13 -16.46
N SER A 46 22.05 7.56 -15.80
CA SER A 46 20.64 7.85 -16.03
C SER A 46 19.86 7.83 -14.70
N PRO A 47 18.88 8.74 -14.51
CA PRO A 47 17.96 8.68 -13.37
C PRO A 47 17.15 7.37 -13.35
N VAL A 48 16.84 6.86 -12.15
CA VAL A 48 16.19 5.56 -11.97
C VAL A 48 14.67 5.67 -12.04
N VAL A 49 14.03 4.61 -12.53
CA VAL A 49 12.57 4.44 -12.40
C VAL A 49 12.29 3.58 -11.18
N LEU A 50 11.53 4.11 -10.23
CA LEU A 50 11.06 3.35 -9.07
C LEU A 50 9.76 2.63 -9.46
N ILE A 51 9.71 1.32 -9.28
CA ILE A 51 8.49 0.51 -9.50
C ILE A 51 8.14 -0.17 -8.19
N ALA A 52 6.99 0.17 -7.61
CA ALA A 52 6.56 -0.40 -6.34
C ALA A 52 5.16 -1.00 -6.45
N HIS A 53 4.91 -1.99 -5.60
CA HIS A 53 3.64 -2.72 -5.54
C HIS A 53 3.06 -2.68 -4.13
N SER A 54 1.74 -2.55 -4.03
CA SER A 54 1.00 -2.60 -2.77
C SER A 54 1.59 -1.65 -1.73
N MET A 55 1.85 -2.12 -0.50
CA MET A 55 2.47 -1.36 0.58
C MET A 55 3.84 -0.75 0.21
N GLY A 56 4.59 -1.33 -0.73
CA GLY A 56 5.85 -0.77 -1.21
C GLY A 56 5.69 0.66 -1.73
N ASN A 57 4.50 1.03 -2.22
CA ASN A 57 4.20 2.38 -2.65
C ASN A 57 4.22 3.39 -1.49
N LEU A 58 3.74 3.01 -0.30
CA LEU A 58 3.78 3.87 0.88
C LEU A 58 5.20 4.04 1.40
N TYR A 59 6.02 2.99 1.34
CA TYR A 59 7.45 3.06 1.63
C TYR A 59 8.17 4.00 0.67
N THR A 60 7.91 3.88 -0.64
CA THR A 60 8.48 4.77 -1.66
C THR A 60 8.02 6.21 -1.46
N LEU A 61 6.74 6.44 -1.14
CA LEU A 61 6.22 7.78 -0.86
C LEU A 61 6.89 8.39 0.38
N TYR A 62 6.99 7.63 1.47
CA TYR A 62 7.69 8.03 2.68
C TYR A 62 9.14 8.42 2.36
N PHE A 63 9.86 7.56 1.63
CA PHE A 63 11.22 7.82 1.19
C PHE A 63 11.33 9.14 0.40
N LEU A 64 10.55 9.30 -0.67
CA LEU A 64 10.59 10.48 -1.53
C LEU A 64 10.19 11.79 -0.79
N ASN A 65 9.33 11.71 0.22
CA ASN A 65 8.96 12.85 1.05
C ASN A 65 10.07 13.28 2.02
N HIS A 66 11.04 12.40 2.30
CA HIS A 66 12.22 12.69 3.13
C HIS A 66 13.47 13.01 2.29
N GLN A 67 13.37 13.00 0.96
CA GLN A 67 14.44 13.43 0.07
C GLN A 67 14.23 14.87 -0.37
N ARG A 68 15.34 15.61 -0.50
CA ARG A 68 15.31 16.97 -1.06
C ARG A 68 14.87 16.94 -2.52
N GLN A 69 14.19 18.00 -2.96
CA GLN A 69 13.67 18.08 -4.33
C GLN A 69 14.79 18.02 -5.39
N ASP A 70 15.93 18.66 -5.14
CA ASP A 70 17.08 18.64 -6.06
C ASP A 70 17.72 17.24 -6.18
N TRP A 71 17.73 16.47 -5.08
CA TRP A 71 18.12 15.07 -5.14
C TRP A 71 17.15 14.26 -6.02
N LYS A 72 15.84 14.44 -5.83
CA LYS A 72 14.82 13.76 -6.63
C LYS A 72 14.91 14.12 -8.11
N ASP A 73 15.07 15.39 -8.42
CA ASP A 73 15.20 15.89 -9.80
C ASP A 73 16.44 15.32 -10.51
N LYS A 74 17.52 15.05 -9.76
CA LYS A 74 18.75 14.45 -10.30
C LYS A 74 18.64 12.94 -10.48
N TYR A 75 18.13 12.23 -9.47
CA TYR A 75 18.28 10.77 -9.37
C TYR A 75 17.05 9.99 -9.78
N ILE A 76 15.84 10.58 -9.78
CA ILE A 76 14.59 9.87 -10.04
C ILE A 76 14.00 10.31 -11.38
N HIS A 77 13.85 9.37 -12.31
CA HIS A 77 13.15 9.60 -13.57
C HIS A 77 11.63 9.64 -13.36
N SER A 78 11.08 8.58 -12.77
CA SER A 78 9.65 8.45 -12.49
C SER A 78 9.36 7.40 -11.42
N PHE A 79 8.15 7.44 -10.88
CA PHE A 79 7.62 6.47 -9.93
C PHE A 79 6.38 5.79 -10.51
N VAL A 80 6.48 4.49 -10.79
CA VAL A 80 5.37 3.63 -11.21
C VAL A 80 4.79 2.93 -9.99
N ALA A 81 3.59 3.33 -9.60
CA ALA A 81 2.89 2.83 -8.44
C ALA A 81 1.82 1.81 -8.85
N LEU A 82 1.98 0.54 -8.46
CA LEU A 82 1.06 -0.55 -8.78
C LEU A 82 0.19 -0.90 -7.56
N GLY A 83 -1.13 -0.73 -7.67
CA GLY A 83 -2.09 -1.15 -6.64
C GLY A 83 -1.82 -0.53 -5.27
N ALA A 84 -1.57 0.79 -5.23
CA ALA A 84 -1.12 1.47 -4.02
C ALA A 84 -2.27 1.72 -3.01
N PRO A 85 -2.14 1.28 -1.74
CA PRO A 85 -3.14 1.50 -0.71
C PRO A 85 -2.95 2.86 0.00
N TRP A 86 -2.99 3.97 -0.75
CA TRP A 86 -2.67 5.31 -0.24
C TRP A 86 -3.42 5.69 1.04
N GLY A 87 -4.71 5.35 1.10
CA GLY A 87 -5.60 5.66 2.22
C GLY A 87 -5.81 4.50 3.20
N GLY A 88 -4.95 3.48 3.18
CA GLY A 88 -5.17 2.21 3.87
C GLY A 88 -6.20 1.32 3.17
N VAL A 89 -6.51 0.15 3.75
CA VAL A 89 -7.47 -0.81 3.18
C VAL A 89 -8.43 -1.32 4.24
N ALA A 90 -9.71 -1.48 3.90
CA ALA A 90 -10.71 -1.90 4.87
C ALA A 90 -10.43 -3.32 5.42
N LYS A 91 -9.86 -4.21 4.60
CA LYS A 91 -9.57 -5.61 5.00
C LYS A 91 -8.69 -5.76 6.24
N THR A 92 -7.89 -4.76 6.59
CA THR A 92 -7.06 -4.78 7.81
C THR A 92 -7.89 -4.95 9.08
N LEU A 93 -9.13 -4.44 9.11
CA LEU A 93 -10.03 -4.62 10.25
C LEU A 93 -10.45 -6.08 10.45
N ARG A 94 -10.73 -6.82 9.36
CA ARG A 94 -10.96 -8.27 9.43
C ARG A 94 -9.70 -9.02 9.86
N VAL A 95 -8.55 -8.69 9.27
CA VAL A 95 -7.25 -9.29 9.62
C VAL A 95 -6.97 -9.15 11.12
N LEU A 96 -7.15 -7.95 11.68
CA LEU A 96 -6.93 -7.69 13.10
C LEU A 96 -7.98 -8.36 13.98
N ALA A 97 -9.26 -8.39 13.58
CA ALA A 97 -10.34 -8.98 14.37
C ALA A 97 -10.28 -10.51 14.37
N SER A 98 -10.47 -11.16 13.22
CA SER A 98 -10.67 -12.61 13.10
C SER A 98 -9.54 -13.35 12.38
N GLY A 99 -8.54 -12.61 11.87
CA GLY A 99 -7.48 -13.16 11.03
C GLY A 99 -7.92 -13.36 9.58
N ASP A 100 -6.95 -13.47 8.68
CA ASP A 100 -7.19 -13.77 7.26
C ASP A 100 -6.22 -14.85 6.79
N ASN A 101 -6.71 -16.06 6.56
CA ASN A 101 -5.90 -17.14 6.03
C ASN A 101 -5.73 -17.09 4.50
N ASN A 102 -6.17 -16.02 3.83
CA ASN A 102 -6.13 -15.88 2.37
C ASN A 102 -6.74 -17.09 1.63
N ARG A 103 -7.79 -17.70 2.21
CA ARG A 103 -8.45 -18.92 1.72
C ARG A 103 -7.54 -20.16 1.66
N ILE A 104 -6.43 -20.18 2.40
CA ILE A 104 -5.55 -21.35 2.55
C ILE A 104 -6.18 -22.29 3.60
N PRO A 105 -6.78 -23.44 3.20
CA PRO A 105 -7.66 -24.21 4.09
C PRO A 105 -6.93 -24.85 5.29
N VAL A 106 -5.62 -25.05 5.17
CA VAL A 106 -4.78 -25.71 6.18
C VAL A 106 -4.40 -24.76 7.33
N ILE A 107 -4.60 -23.45 7.15
CA ILE A 107 -4.23 -22.42 8.12
C ILE A 107 -5.50 -21.88 8.76
N SER A 108 -5.62 -22.07 10.07
CA SER A 108 -6.69 -21.44 10.86
C SER A 108 -6.50 -19.92 10.89
N SER A 109 -7.55 -19.15 10.54
CA SER A 109 -7.55 -17.68 10.59
C SER A 109 -7.13 -17.17 11.97
N LEU A 110 -7.63 -17.79 13.05
CA LEU A 110 -7.28 -17.41 14.42
C LEU A 110 -5.81 -17.70 14.77
N ARG A 111 -5.21 -18.75 14.19
CA ARG A 111 -3.79 -19.06 14.44
C ARG A 111 -2.86 -18.10 13.71
N ILE A 112 -3.20 -17.70 12.48
CA ILE A 112 -2.38 -16.74 11.72
C ILE A 112 -2.57 -15.30 12.21
N ARG A 113 -3.70 -15.01 12.88
CA ARG A 113 -4.04 -13.70 13.45
C ARG A 113 -2.95 -13.15 14.37
N ASP A 114 -2.33 -13.98 15.21
CA ASP A 114 -1.29 -13.53 16.13
C ASP A 114 -0.07 -12.97 15.38
N GLN A 115 0.35 -13.66 14.32
CA GLN A 115 1.41 -13.17 13.45
C GLN A 115 0.98 -11.88 12.73
N GLN A 116 -0.24 -11.83 12.20
CA GLN A 116 -0.77 -10.68 11.48
C GLN A 116 -0.88 -9.43 12.37
N ARG A 117 -1.31 -9.60 13.62
CA ARG A 117 -1.34 -8.55 14.65
C ARG A 117 0.06 -8.08 15.04
N SER A 118 1.03 -8.99 15.12
CA SER A 118 2.41 -8.65 15.49
C SER A 118 3.12 -7.77 14.46
N ALA A 119 2.69 -7.79 13.19
CA ALA A 119 3.21 -6.92 12.15
C ALA A 119 2.61 -5.51 12.29
N VAL A 120 3.45 -4.55 12.68
CA VAL A 120 3.12 -3.11 12.80
C VAL A 120 2.50 -2.58 11.50
N SER A 121 2.96 -3.06 10.35
CA SER A 121 2.44 -2.69 9.03
C SER A 121 0.94 -2.94 8.87
N THR A 122 0.36 -3.96 9.53
CA THR A 122 -1.08 -4.22 9.50
C THR A 122 -1.87 -3.06 10.11
N SER A 123 -1.44 -2.57 11.27
CA SER A 123 -2.07 -1.43 11.95
C SER A 123 -1.81 -0.12 11.21
N TRP A 124 -0.63 0.02 10.59
CA TRP A 124 -0.30 1.18 9.75
C TRP A 124 -1.22 1.29 8.53
N LEU A 125 -1.67 0.17 7.95
CA LEU A 125 -2.55 0.13 6.79
C LEU A 125 -4.06 0.25 7.09
N LEU A 126 -4.44 0.52 8.34
CA LEU A 126 -5.83 0.86 8.68
C LEU A 126 -6.32 2.09 7.87
N PRO A 127 -7.61 2.16 7.52
CA PRO A 127 -8.22 3.29 6.81
C PRO A 127 -7.90 4.67 7.44
N TYR A 128 -7.65 5.66 6.58
CA TYR A 128 -7.34 7.04 7.00
C TYR A 128 -8.49 8.02 6.70
N ASN A 129 -8.65 9.04 7.55
CA ASN A 129 -9.70 10.06 7.43
C ASN A 129 -9.51 11.03 6.24
N ASN A 130 -8.32 11.07 5.65
CA ASN A 130 -8.04 11.83 4.42
C ASN A 130 -8.65 11.18 3.16
N THR A 131 -9.12 9.93 3.30
CA THR A 131 -9.64 9.07 2.24
C THR A 131 -11.09 8.68 2.51
N TRP A 132 -11.35 8.21 3.72
CA TRP A 132 -12.64 7.64 4.11
C TRP A 132 -13.43 8.62 4.97
N SER A 133 -14.76 8.62 4.81
CA SER A 133 -15.66 9.35 5.70
C SER A 133 -15.47 8.88 7.15
N THR A 134 -15.44 9.83 8.08
CA THR A 134 -15.41 9.55 9.52
C THR A 134 -16.65 8.80 10.00
N GLU A 135 -17.75 8.85 9.24
CA GLU A 135 -19.01 8.17 9.57
C GLU A 135 -19.14 6.80 8.90
N LYS A 136 -18.19 6.40 8.05
CA LYS A 136 -18.21 5.07 7.44
C LYS A 136 -18.03 4.00 8.53
N VAL A 137 -19.02 3.13 8.67
CA VAL A 137 -18.93 1.94 9.51
C VAL A 137 -18.20 0.85 8.74
N PHE A 138 -17.07 0.39 9.26
CA PHE A 138 -16.30 -0.69 8.66
C PHE A 138 -16.60 -2.05 9.29
N VAL A 139 -16.90 -2.07 10.59
CA VAL A 139 -17.24 -3.29 11.32
C VAL A 139 -18.54 -3.10 12.07
N THR A 140 -19.49 -4.00 11.86
CA THR A 140 -20.76 -4.07 12.59
C THR A 140 -20.81 -5.38 13.38
N THR A 141 -21.26 -5.28 14.63
CA THR A 141 -21.44 -6.40 15.56
C THR A 141 -22.81 -6.25 16.23
N PRO A 142 -23.31 -7.24 17.00
CA PRO A 142 -24.60 -7.12 17.68
C PRO A 142 -24.63 -6.00 18.72
N ASN A 143 -23.46 -5.59 19.24
CA ASN A 143 -23.34 -4.68 20.37
C ASN A 143 -22.70 -3.33 20.01
N ALA A 144 -22.07 -3.20 18.84
CA ALA A 144 -21.29 -2.02 18.48
C ALA A 144 -21.07 -1.89 16.96
N ASN A 145 -20.86 -0.66 16.51
CA ASN A 145 -20.34 -0.30 15.20
C ASN A 145 -18.99 0.38 15.36
N TYR A 146 -18.04 0.08 14.47
CA TYR A 146 -16.71 0.68 14.47
C TYR A 146 -16.47 1.45 13.17
N THR A 147 -16.29 2.76 13.34
CA THR A 147 -15.75 3.66 12.32
C THR A 147 -14.25 3.85 12.53
N LEU A 148 -13.60 4.67 11.70
CA LEU A 148 -12.20 5.06 11.93
C LEU A 148 -11.98 5.86 13.23
N LYS A 149 -13.03 6.49 13.78
CA LYS A 149 -12.96 7.20 15.07
C LYS A 149 -12.89 6.24 16.26
N ASP A 150 -13.30 4.98 16.04
CA ASP A 150 -13.49 3.99 17.08
C ASP A 150 -12.32 3.01 17.24
N TYR A 151 -11.18 3.25 16.56
CA TYR A 151 -10.00 2.39 16.66
C TYR A 151 -9.55 2.08 18.10
N PRO A 152 -9.55 3.02 19.07
CA PRO A 152 -9.22 2.70 20.46
C PRO A 152 -10.16 1.65 21.07
N ASN A 153 -11.47 1.76 20.80
CA ASN A 153 -12.47 0.82 21.28
C ASN A 153 -12.35 -0.52 20.53
N PHE A 154 -12.18 -0.48 19.21
CA PHE A 154 -11.95 -1.67 18.39
C PHE A 154 -10.77 -2.51 18.92
N TYR A 155 -9.60 -1.90 19.13
CA TYR A 155 -8.42 -2.62 19.63
C TYR A 155 -8.63 -3.18 21.04
N ARG A 156 -9.36 -2.48 21.91
CA ARG A 156 -9.75 -2.99 23.24
C ARG A 156 -10.64 -4.22 23.09
N ASP A 157 -11.67 -4.13 22.25
CA ASP A 157 -12.73 -5.12 22.15
C ASP A 157 -12.27 -6.40 21.42
N ILE A 158 -11.22 -6.32 20.58
CA ILE A 158 -10.55 -7.50 20.00
C ILE A 158 -9.44 -8.10 20.90
N GLY A 159 -9.20 -7.51 22.07
CA GLY A 159 -8.18 -7.94 23.02
C GLY A 159 -6.73 -7.70 22.54
N PHE A 160 -6.47 -6.64 21.78
CA PHE A 160 -5.14 -6.32 21.24
C PHE A 160 -4.80 -4.82 21.38
N LYS A 161 -4.59 -4.37 22.62
CA LYS A 161 -4.40 -2.95 22.93
C LYS A 161 -3.07 -2.39 22.39
N GLU A 162 -2.07 -3.24 22.24
CA GLU A 162 -0.76 -2.93 21.67
C GLU A 162 -0.90 -2.42 20.23
N GLY A 163 -1.85 -2.96 19.46
CA GLY A 163 -2.14 -2.50 18.11
C GLY A 163 -2.58 -1.03 18.04
N TRP A 164 -3.24 -0.52 19.09
CA TRP A 164 -3.57 0.92 19.16
C TRP A 164 -2.32 1.79 19.35
N ILE A 165 -1.31 1.29 20.07
CA ILE A 165 -0.02 1.97 20.21
C ILE A 165 0.68 2.00 18.84
N MET A 166 0.75 0.86 18.16
CA MET A 166 1.30 0.76 16.80
C MET A 166 0.63 1.74 15.83
N ARG A 167 -0.71 1.84 15.86
CA ARG A 167 -1.44 2.79 15.00
C ARG A 167 -1.05 4.24 15.30
N LYS A 168 -1.02 4.65 16.57
CA LYS A 168 -0.65 6.03 16.95
C LYS A 168 0.76 6.40 16.51
N GLU A 169 1.70 5.47 16.59
CA GLU A 169 3.10 5.72 16.22
C GLU A 169 3.31 5.80 14.70
N THR A 170 2.41 5.21 13.90
CA THR A 170 2.61 5.06 12.46
C THR A 170 1.66 5.88 11.59
N GLU A 171 0.50 6.31 12.12
CA GLU A 171 -0.51 7.06 11.37
C GLU A 171 0.05 8.35 10.74
N SER A 172 0.89 9.08 11.45
CA SER A 172 1.43 10.35 10.95
C SER A 172 2.45 10.21 9.82
N LEU A 173 2.98 9.00 9.57
CA LEU A 173 4.10 8.80 8.63
C LEU A 173 3.72 9.14 7.19
N ILE A 174 2.47 8.89 6.78
CA ILE A 174 1.99 9.14 5.41
C ILE A 174 0.58 9.78 5.36
N SER A 175 -0.03 10.15 6.48
CA SER A 175 -1.41 10.67 6.50
C SER A 175 -1.59 11.99 5.75
N SER A 176 -0.55 12.79 5.54
CA SER A 176 -0.63 13.99 4.71
C SER A 176 -0.79 13.68 3.22
N LEU A 177 -0.35 12.49 2.79
CA LEU A 177 -0.19 12.12 1.38
C LEU A 177 0.45 13.24 0.57
N THR A 178 1.52 13.85 1.10
CA THR A 178 2.29 14.89 0.41
C THR A 178 2.75 14.36 -0.96
N PRO A 179 2.54 15.12 -2.07
CA PRO A 179 2.97 14.68 -3.40
C PRO A 179 4.47 14.37 -3.44
N PRO A 180 4.89 13.30 -4.14
CA PRO A 180 6.29 12.85 -4.11
C PRO A 180 7.26 13.80 -4.85
N GLY A 181 6.77 14.74 -5.66
CA GLY A 181 7.61 15.70 -6.39
C GLY A 181 8.41 15.05 -7.52
N VAL A 182 7.92 13.96 -8.09
CA VAL A 182 8.49 13.28 -9.26
C VAL A 182 7.36 12.91 -10.21
N THR A 183 7.65 12.55 -11.46
CA THR A 183 6.63 12.03 -12.37
C THR A 183 6.03 10.74 -11.81
N VAL A 184 4.72 10.67 -11.65
CA VAL A 184 4.02 9.51 -11.08
C VAL A 184 3.14 8.83 -12.12
N HIS A 185 3.21 7.50 -12.18
CA HIS A 185 2.27 6.65 -12.91
C HIS A 185 1.50 5.79 -11.92
N CYS A 186 0.26 6.16 -11.62
CA CYS A 186 -0.62 5.41 -10.72
C CYS A 186 -1.45 4.38 -11.50
N LEU A 187 -1.09 3.12 -11.37
CA LEU A 187 -1.82 2.00 -11.92
C LEU A 187 -2.66 1.35 -10.81
N TYR A 188 -3.98 1.24 -11.03
CA TYR A 188 -4.89 0.69 -10.03
C TYR A 188 -5.93 -0.22 -10.68
N GLY A 189 -6.22 -1.35 -10.03
CA GLY A 189 -7.26 -2.27 -10.46
C GLY A 189 -8.67 -1.76 -10.13
N THR A 190 -9.62 -2.09 -11.00
CA THR A 190 -11.05 -1.86 -10.80
C THR A 190 -11.84 -3.12 -11.17
N GLU A 191 -13.15 -3.12 -10.88
CA GLU A 191 -14.05 -4.22 -11.25
C GLU A 191 -13.71 -5.59 -10.60
N VAL A 192 -13.00 -5.58 -9.47
CA VAL A 192 -12.78 -6.77 -8.64
C VAL A 192 -13.43 -6.55 -7.27
N ASP A 193 -14.27 -7.50 -6.86
CA ASP A 193 -14.94 -7.48 -5.55
C ASP A 193 -13.91 -7.36 -4.42
N THR A 194 -13.93 -6.21 -3.73
CA THR A 194 -12.93 -5.84 -2.72
C THR A 194 -13.61 -5.71 -1.36
N PRO A 195 -13.12 -6.37 -0.29
CA PRO A 195 -13.72 -6.25 1.04
C PRO A 195 -13.81 -4.78 1.50
N ASP A 196 -15.02 -4.33 1.82
CA ASP A 196 -15.32 -2.94 2.15
C ASP A 196 -15.80 -2.78 3.61
N SER A 197 -16.65 -3.69 4.07
CA SER A 197 -17.13 -3.72 5.47
C SER A 197 -17.48 -5.14 5.92
N PHE A 198 -17.54 -5.34 7.24
CA PHE A 198 -17.60 -6.65 7.88
C PHE A 198 -18.70 -6.71 8.92
N GLN A 199 -19.62 -7.66 8.77
CA GLN A 199 -20.71 -7.90 9.72
C GLN A 199 -20.43 -9.18 10.50
N TYR A 200 -20.28 -9.06 11.81
CA TYR A 200 -20.05 -10.18 12.71
C TYR A 200 -21.31 -10.50 13.49
N ASP A 201 -21.77 -11.75 13.44
CA ASP A 201 -22.78 -12.26 14.38
C ASP A 201 -22.17 -12.54 15.75
N SER A 202 -20.87 -12.89 15.78
CA SER A 202 -20.07 -13.15 16.97
C SER A 202 -18.68 -12.60 16.74
N PHE A 203 -18.23 -11.71 17.62
CA PHE A 203 -17.00 -10.93 17.47
C PHE A 203 -16.07 -11.16 18.67
N PRO A 204 -14.74 -11.28 18.48
CA PRO A 204 -13.99 -11.19 17.22
C PRO A 204 -13.57 -12.55 16.62
N ASP A 205 -13.91 -13.67 17.25
CA ASP A 205 -13.30 -14.99 16.96
C ASP A 205 -14.04 -15.84 15.90
N LYS A 206 -15.01 -15.28 15.18
CA LYS A 206 -15.71 -15.93 14.06
C LYS A 206 -15.52 -15.09 12.79
N ASP A 207 -15.45 -15.72 11.63
CA ASP A 207 -15.42 -14.99 10.35
C ASP A 207 -16.70 -14.14 10.15
N PRO A 208 -16.59 -12.93 9.59
CA PRO A 208 -17.73 -12.07 9.30
C PRO A 208 -18.40 -12.43 7.96
N ASN A 209 -19.64 -11.96 7.79
CA ASN A 209 -20.17 -11.70 6.45
C ASN A 209 -19.47 -10.46 5.86
N ILE A 210 -19.00 -10.57 4.62
CA ILE A 210 -18.21 -9.52 3.96
C ILE A 210 -19.09 -8.79 2.95
N ILE A 211 -19.17 -7.47 3.09
CA ILE A 211 -19.71 -6.59 2.05
C ILE A 211 -18.56 -6.16 1.17
N TYR A 212 -18.75 -6.29 -0.14
CA TYR A 212 -17.76 -5.94 -1.15
C TYR A 212 -18.08 -4.60 -1.80
N GLY A 213 -17.03 -3.86 -2.12
CA GLY A 213 -17.05 -2.67 -2.95
C GLY A 213 -16.04 -2.78 -4.09
N PRO A 214 -15.93 -1.74 -4.94
CA PRO A 214 -15.01 -1.72 -6.06
C PRO A 214 -13.53 -1.60 -5.61
N GLY A 215 -12.65 -2.25 -6.36
CA GLY A 215 -11.20 -2.18 -6.18
C GLY A 215 -10.49 -3.26 -6.99
N ASP A 216 -9.35 -3.72 -6.47
CA ASP A 216 -8.52 -4.77 -7.07
C ASP A 216 -8.58 -6.13 -6.32
N GLY A 217 -9.54 -6.29 -5.40
CA GLY A 217 -9.68 -7.46 -4.53
C GLY A 217 -8.99 -7.30 -3.16
N THR A 218 -8.08 -6.33 -3.02
CA THR A 218 -7.40 -6.01 -1.76
C THR A 218 -7.51 -4.53 -1.41
N VAL A 219 -7.24 -3.65 -2.36
CA VAL A 219 -7.20 -2.20 -2.23
C VAL A 219 -8.51 -1.62 -2.75
N ASN A 220 -9.23 -0.95 -1.84
CA ASN A 220 -10.47 -0.25 -2.18
C ASN A 220 -10.18 0.92 -3.13
N ILE A 221 -11.10 1.21 -4.04
CA ILE A 221 -10.92 2.25 -5.06
C ILE A 221 -10.68 3.65 -4.46
N GLU A 222 -11.31 3.96 -3.33
CA GLU A 222 -11.15 5.24 -2.60
C GLU A 222 -9.70 5.47 -2.19
N SER A 223 -9.03 4.38 -1.78
CA SER A 223 -7.63 4.36 -1.40
C SER A 223 -6.72 4.53 -2.61
N ALA A 224 -6.93 3.72 -3.66
CA ALA A 224 -6.10 3.76 -4.86
C ALA A 224 -6.13 5.11 -5.59
N LEU A 225 -7.26 5.82 -5.55
CA LEU A 225 -7.45 7.10 -6.24
C LEU A 225 -6.84 8.32 -5.55
N GLN A 226 -6.25 8.20 -4.35
CA GLN A 226 -5.72 9.37 -3.65
C GLN A 226 -4.63 10.12 -4.43
N CYS A 227 -3.83 9.43 -5.24
CA CYS A 227 -2.82 10.12 -6.04
C CYS A 227 -3.39 11.05 -7.11
N ARG A 228 -4.70 10.97 -7.43
CA ARG A 228 -5.39 11.98 -8.25
C ARG A 228 -5.26 13.38 -7.65
N LYS A 229 -5.25 13.49 -6.32
CA LYS A 229 -5.14 14.77 -5.60
C LYS A 229 -3.79 15.45 -5.85
N TRP A 230 -2.76 14.71 -6.28
CA TRP A 230 -1.45 15.28 -6.59
C TRP A 230 -1.41 16.07 -7.89
N ILE A 231 -2.41 15.92 -8.78
CA ILE A 231 -2.53 16.71 -10.00
C ILE A 231 -2.66 18.19 -9.62
N GLY A 232 -1.70 19.00 -10.07
CA GLY A 232 -1.64 20.44 -9.78
C GLY A 232 -1.01 20.80 -8.42
N LEU A 233 -0.69 19.82 -7.56
CA LEU A 233 0.02 20.07 -6.30
C LEU A 233 1.55 19.86 -6.41
N GLN A 234 2.02 19.39 -7.55
CA GLN A 234 3.44 19.28 -7.89
C GLN A 234 3.68 19.69 -9.35
N LYS A 235 4.92 20.04 -9.69
CA LYS A 235 5.29 20.45 -11.06
C LYS A 235 5.28 19.27 -12.03
N GLN A 236 5.69 18.10 -11.56
CA GLN A 236 5.84 16.88 -12.34
C GLN A 236 4.47 16.21 -12.59
N ALA A 237 4.34 15.54 -13.73
CA ALA A 237 3.08 14.95 -14.16
C ALA A 237 2.62 13.79 -13.26
N VAL A 238 1.29 13.61 -13.16
CA VAL A 238 0.66 12.49 -12.46
C VAL A 238 -0.31 11.83 -13.42
N TYR A 239 0.00 10.60 -13.83
CA TYR A 239 -0.81 9.80 -14.74
C TYR A 239 -1.64 8.80 -13.94
N LEU A 240 -2.95 8.76 -14.21
CA LEU A 240 -3.83 7.72 -13.70
C LEU A 240 -4.09 6.69 -14.78
N VAL A 241 -3.98 5.42 -14.42
CA VAL A 241 -4.11 4.28 -15.31
C VAL A 241 -5.00 3.26 -14.62
N GLU A 242 -6.23 3.20 -15.08
CA GLU A 242 -7.17 2.18 -14.65
C GLU A 242 -6.84 0.84 -15.30
N LEU A 243 -6.97 -0.23 -14.52
CA LEU A 243 -6.76 -1.61 -14.95
C LEU A 243 -8.01 -2.45 -14.65
N PRO A 244 -9.05 -2.39 -15.49
CA PRO A 244 -10.30 -3.13 -15.25
C PRO A 244 -10.06 -4.63 -15.17
N GLY A 245 -10.63 -5.28 -14.15
CA GLY A 245 -10.53 -6.72 -13.90
C GLY A 245 -9.15 -7.21 -13.42
N ASN A 246 -8.16 -6.32 -13.23
CA ASN A 246 -6.85 -6.72 -12.74
C ASN A 246 -6.84 -6.83 -11.22
N GLU A 247 -6.77 -8.07 -10.74
CA GLU A 247 -6.62 -8.40 -9.32
C GLU A 247 -5.24 -7.97 -8.77
N HIS A 248 -5.21 -7.65 -7.46
CA HIS A 248 -4.11 -7.06 -6.71
C HIS A 248 -2.74 -7.71 -6.92
N ILE A 249 -2.67 -9.04 -6.96
CA ILE A 249 -1.43 -9.79 -7.22
C ILE A 249 -1.28 -10.06 -8.72
N ALA A 250 -2.36 -10.45 -9.38
CA ALA A 250 -2.37 -10.79 -10.80
C ALA A 250 -1.87 -9.64 -11.69
N MET A 251 -2.05 -8.38 -11.27
CA MET A 251 -1.57 -7.20 -11.99
C MET A 251 -0.06 -7.22 -12.27
N LEU A 252 0.76 -7.87 -11.43
CA LEU A 252 2.21 -7.96 -11.61
C LEU A 252 2.62 -8.76 -12.84
N SER A 253 1.81 -9.75 -13.22
CA SER A 253 1.99 -10.60 -14.39
C SER A 253 1.07 -10.25 -15.55
N ASN A 254 0.16 -9.29 -15.37
CA ASN A 254 -0.83 -8.95 -16.37
C ASN A 254 -0.19 -8.25 -17.58
N VAL A 255 -0.60 -8.63 -18.79
CA VAL A 255 -0.02 -8.13 -20.04
C VAL A 255 -0.22 -6.62 -20.22
N THR A 256 -1.33 -6.05 -19.74
CA THR A 256 -1.61 -4.61 -19.83
C THR A 256 -0.70 -3.83 -18.91
N THR A 257 -0.51 -4.29 -17.67
CA THR A 257 0.45 -3.70 -16.71
C THR A 257 1.88 -3.75 -17.28
N ILE A 258 2.30 -4.93 -17.76
CA ILE A 258 3.63 -5.15 -18.32
C ILE A 258 3.85 -4.24 -19.54
N SER A 259 2.86 -4.11 -20.42
CA SER A 259 2.94 -3.24 -21.60
C SER A 259 3.05 -1.77 -21.23
N TYR A 260 2.30 -1.31 -20.21
CA TYR A 260 2.41 0.05 -19.72
C TYR A 260 3.80 0.33 -19.13
N ILE A 261 4.32 -0.56 -18.29
CA ILE A 261 5.67 -0.44 -17.73
C ILE A 261 6.71 -0.39 -18.85
N LYS A 262 6.59 -1.23 -19.87
CA LYS A 262 7.48 -1.22 -21.03
C LYS A 262 7.48 0.16 -21.71
N LYS A 263 6.32 0.77 -21.89
CA LYS A 263 6.18 2.11 -22.46
C LYS A 263 6.86 3.19 -21.61
N VAL A 264 6.73 3.12 -20.28
CA VAL A 264 7.41 4.04 -19.36
C VAL A 264 8.93 3.90 -19.45
N LEU A 265 9.44 2.66 -19.52
CA LEU A 265 10.89 2.40 -19.52
C LEU A 265 11.57 2.66 -20.86
N LEU A 266 10.90 2.34 -21.97
CA LEU A 266 11.52 2.32 -23.30
C LEU A 266 10.97 3.40 -24.26
N GLY A 267 9.90 4.11 -23.88
CA GLY A 267 9.28 5.13 -24.71
C GLY A 267 8.54 4.59 -25.95
N VAL A 268 8.28 3.28 -26.02
CA VAL A 268 7.63 2.58 -27.14
C VAL A 268 6.31 1.93 -26.76
#